data_AF-A0A369JWW6-F1
#
_entry.id   AF-A0A369JWW6-F1
#
_cell.length_a   1.000
_cell.length_b   1.000
_cell.length_c   1.000
_cell.angle_alpha   90.00
_cell.angle_beta   90.00
_cell.angle_gamma   90.00
#
_symmetry.space_group_name_H-M   'P 1'
#
loop_
_entity.id
_entity.type
_entity.pdbx_description
1 polymer ?
#
loop_
_entity_poly.entity_id
_entity_poly.type
_entity_poly.pdbx_seq_one_letter_code
_entity_poly.pdbx_strand_id
1 'polypeptide(L)'
;MTTTMITKLPPPKPDHSATRPPKSEIGKFFWRRRMWFESTFVLSMLEPWEKILLLTIFAVTFILVMTGLVKYLPHHLLLMQRRAVYYLWGQEGDERLLWQWLGLGAGAGAESNGLQKEL
;
A
#
# COMPACT_ATOMS: atom_id res chain seq x y z
N MET A 1 18.20 -23.51 59.35
CA MET A 1 18.14 -22.29 58.51
C MET A 1 19.37 -22.28 57.61
N THR A 2 19.24 -22.72 56.37
CA THR A 2 20.35 -22.81 55.40
C THR A 2 20.18 -21.69 54.36
N THR A 3 21.01 -20.66 54.49
CA THR A 3 21.07 -19.52 53.57
C THR A 3 21.91 -19.92 52.35
N THR A 4 21.25 -20.31 51.25
CA THR A 4 21.90 -20.50 49.95
C THR A 4 22.26 -19.15 49.35
N MET A 5 23.52 -18.73 49.52
CA MET A 5 24.09 -17.58 48.81
C MET A 5 24.20 -17.94 47.32
N ILE A 6 23.44 -17.26 46.47
CA ILE A 6 23.48 -17.41 45.01
C ILE A 6 24.80 -16.81 44.50
N THR A 7 25.84 -17.63 44.37
CA THR A 7 27.17 -17.24 43.86
C THR A 7 27.23 -17.33 42.34
N LYS A 8 26.32 -16.66 41.62
CA LYS A 8 26.36 -16.61 40.15
C LYS A 8 26.72 -15.19 39.72
N LEU A 9 28.00 -14.99 39.37
CA LEU A 9 28.47 -13.72 38.84
C LEU A 9 27.74 -13.40 37.53
N PRO A 10 27.39 -12.11 37.27
CA PRO A 10 26.85 -11.73 35.98
C PRO A 10 27.88 -12.06 34.88
N PRO A 11 27.44 -12.60 33.74
CA PRO A 11 28.35 -12.95 32.65
C PRO A 11 29.10 -11.70 32.16
N PRO A 12 30.38 -11.82 31.78
CA PRO A 12 31.23 -10.69 31.40
C PRO A 12 30.84 -10.02 30.08
N LYS A 13 29.92 -10.62 29.31
CA LYS A 13 29.45 -10.09 28.02
C LYS A 13 27.98 -9.67 28.13
N PRO A 14 27.63 -8.44 27.72
CA PRO A 14 26.24 -8.02 27.61
C PRO A 14 25.50 -8.97 26.66
N ASP A 15 24.31 -9.40 27.03
CA ASP A 15 23.49 -10.24 26.15
C ASP A 15 22.90 -9.39 25.02
N HIS A 16 23.45 -9.55 23.82
CA HIS A 16 22.97 -8.89 22.60
C HIS A 16 21.85 -9.69 21.89
N SER A 17 21.25 -10.68 22.56
CA SER A 17 20.18 -11.51 22.00
C SER A 17 19.00 -10.68 21.48
N ALA A 18 18.69 -9.56 22.13
CA ALA A 18 17.58 -8.67 21.76
C ALA A 18 17.74 -8.00 20.38
N THR A 19 18.97 -7.79 19.89
CA THR A 19 19.24 -7.12 18.60
C THR A 19 19.60 -8.10 17.48
N ARG A 20 19.58 -9.41 17.76
CA ARG A 20 20.00 -10.42 16.78
C ARG A 20 18.96 -10.55 15.67
N PRO A 21 19.34 -10.41 14.38
CA PRO A 21 18.41 -10.61 13.28
C PRO A 21 17.96 -12.09 13.24
N PRO A 22 16.67 -12.36 12.99
CA PRO A 22 16.16 -13.71 12.85
C PRO A 22 16.76 -14.40 11.61
N LYS A 23 16.90 -15.73 11.64
CA LYS A 23 17.51 -16.51 10.54
C LYS A 23 16.65 -16.56 9.26
N SER A 24 15.34 -16.36 9.37
CA SER A 24 14.40 -16.40 8.23
C SER A 24 14.46 -15.13 7.38
N GLU A 25 14.38 -15.26 6.05
CA GLU A 25 14.38 -14.13 5.10
C GLU A 25 13.19 -13.18 5.33
N ILE A 26 11.99 -13.73 5.55
CA ILE A 26 10.80 -12.94 5.89
C ILE A 26 10.98 -12.27 7.26
N GLY A 27 11.57 -12.99 8.20
CA GLY A 27 11.91 -12.44 9.52
C GLY A 27 12.87 -11.26 9.43
N LYS A 28 13.88 -11.31 8.56
CA LYS A 28 14.84 -10.21 8.35
C LYS A 28 14.15 -8.97 7.76
N PHE A 29 13.19 -9.15 6.85
CA PHE A 29 12.43 -8.05 6.28
C PHE A 29 11.58 -7.34 7.34
N PHE A 30 10.81 -8.10 8.14
CA PHE A 30 10.03 -7.54 9.24
C PHE A 30 10.92 -6.92 10.32
N TRP A 31 12.05 -7.54 10.65
CA TRP A 31 13.02 -7.01 11.60
C TRP A 31 13.58 -5.66 11.11
N ARG A 32 13.96 -5.55 9.83
CA ARG A 32 14.46 -4.29 9.26
C ARG A 32 13.39 -3.21 9.25
N ARG A 33 12.17 -3.56 8.83
CA ARG A 33 11.03 -2.63 8.82
C ARG A 33 10.68 -2.16 10.23
N ARG A 34 10.71 -3.07 11.22
CA ARG A 34 10.50 -2.76 12.63
C ARG A 34 11.58 -1.84 13.19
N MET A 35 12.86 -2.14 12.93
CA MET A 35 13.99 -1.32 13.39
C MET A 35 13.95 0.08 12.77
N TRP A 36 13.61 0.20 11.49
CA TRP A 36 13.38 1.50 10.84
C TRP A 36 12.24 2.27 11.50
N PHE A 37 11.11 1.61 11.75
CA PHE A 37 9.94 2.22 12.37
C PHE A 37 10.23 2.69 13.81
N GLU A 38 10.93 1.86 14.60
CA GLU A 38 11.38 2.20 15.95
C GLU A 38 12.36 3.39 15.97
N SER A 39 13.23 3.50 14.95
CA SER A 39 14.21 4.58 14.83
C SER A 39 13.60 5.92 14.39
N THR A 40 12.61 5.93 13.49
CA THR A 40 12.07 7.18 12.93
C THR A 40 11.08 7.89 13.86
N PHE A 41 10.41 7.16 14.75
CA PHE A 41 9.30 7.71 15.55
C PHE A 41 9.62 7.93 17.04
N VAL A 42 10.89 7.85 17.47
CA VAL A 42 11.29 7.95 18.90
C VAL A 42 10.45 7.01 19.78
N LEU A 43 10.06 5.86 19.25
CA LEU A 43 9.22 4.87 19.95
C LEU A 43 9.96 4.19 21.10
N SER A 44 11.25 4.44 21.24
CA SER A 44 12.07 3.96 22.35
C SER A 44 11.78 4.68 23.67
N MET A 45 11.17 5.88 23.62
CA MET A 45 10.85 6.68 24.81
C MET A 45 9.37 6.60 25.21
N LEU A 46 8.50 6.11 24.33
CA LEU A 46 7.07 5.97 24.61
C LEU A 46 6.79 4.72 25.43
N GLU A 47 5.80 4.82 26.31
CA GLU A 47 5.31 3.66 27.03
C GLU A 47 4.67 2.63 26.07
N PRO A 48 4.65 1.34 26.43
CA PRO A 48 4.08 0.30 25.57
C PRO A 48 2.62 0.57 25.16
N TRP A 49 1.86 1.25 26.03
CA TRP A 49 0.48 1.59 25.76
C TRP A 49 0.37 2.77 24.76
N GLU A 50 1.19 3.81 24.89
CA GLU A 50 1.17 5.00 24.02
C GLU A 50 1.50 4.62 22.57
N LYS A 51 2.44 3.68 22.40
CA LYS A 51 2.78 3.09 21.11
C LYS A 51 1.56 2.44 20.44
N ILE A 52 0.72 1.75 21.21
CA ILE A 52 -0.50 1.11 20.68
C ILE A 52 -1.49 2.20 20.23
N LEU A 53 -1.70 3.26 21.02
CA LEU A 53 -2.60 4.35 20.65
C LEU A 53 -2.12 5.10 19.40
N LEU A 54 -0.83 5.44 19.30
CA LEU A 54 -0.32 6.09 18.09
C LEU A 54 -0.46 5.21 16.84
N LEU A 55 -0.18 3.92 16.96
CA LEU A 55 -0.35 2.98 15.85
C LEU A 55 -1.81 2.87 15.40
N THR A 56 -2.77 2.89 16.32
CA THR A 56 -4.19 2.85 15.97
C THR A 56 -4.63 4.14 15.29
N ILE A 57 -4.27 5.31 15.81
CA ILE A 57 -4.58 6.60 15.17
C ILE A 57 -3.96 6.68 13.78
N PHE A 58 -2.68 6.29 13.65
CA PHE A 58 -1.99 6.28 12.36
C PHE A 58 -2.66 5.33 11.39
N ALA A 59 -3.00 4.10 11.81
CA ALA A 59 -3.69 3.14 10.98
C ALA A 59 -5.05 3.65 10.51
N VAL A 60 -5.87 4.21 11.41
CA VAL A 60 -7.18 4.79 11.07
C VAL A 60 -7.02 5.94 10.09
N THR A 61 -6.09 6.85 10.33
CA THR A 61 -5.81 7.99 9.45
C THR A 61 -5.33 7.52 8.08
N PHE A 62 -4.44 6.55 8.05
CA PHE A 62 -3.91 5.97 6.82
C PHE A 62 -5.01 5.27 6.01
N ILE A 63 -5.87 4.48 6.65
CA ILE A 63 -7.02 3.84 6.01
C ILE A 63 -7.99 4.90 5.48
N LEU A 64 -8.27 5.95 6.24
CA LEU A 64 -9.14 7.03 5.82
C LEU A 64 -8.57 7.76 4.59
N VAL A 65 -7.27 8.09 4.62
CA VAL A 65 -6.56 8.70 3.50
C VAL A 65 -6.58 7.78 2.29
N MET A 66 -6.26 6.49 2.44
CA MET A 66 -6.28 5.52 1.34
C MET A 66 -7.67 5.34 0.77
N THR A 67 -8.70 5.28 1.61
CA THR A 67 -10.10 5.21 1.17
C THR A 67 -10.50 6.47 0.40
N GLY A 68 -10.11 7.64 0.92
CA GLY A 68 -10.30 8.91 0.25
C GLY A 68 -9.57 8.95 -1.08
N LEU A 69 -8.32 8.49 -1.12
CA LEU A 69 -7.50 8.44 -2.34
C LEU A 69 -8.13 7.52 -3.37
N VAL A 70 -8.47 6.28 -3.01
CA VAL A 70 -9.09 5.30 -3.92
C VAL A 70 -10.45 5.79 -4.46
N LYS A 71 -11.24 6.51 -3.65
CA LYS A 71 -12.53 7.06 -4.10
C LYS A 71 -12.42 8.36 -4.89
N TYR A 72 -11.50 9.24 -4.51
CA TYR A 72 -11.40 10.60 -5.04
C TYR A 72 -10.47 10.67 -6.27
N LEU A 73 -9.39 9.90 -6.26
CA LEU A 73 -8.37 9.89 -7.30
C LEU A 73 -8.91 9.42 -8.68
N PRO A 74 -9.76 8.39 -8.84
CA PRO A 74 -10.31 8.06 -10.15
C PRO A 74 -11.20 9.17 -10.71
N HIS A 75 -11.95 9.88 -9.86
CA HIS A 75 -12.80 10.98 -10.30
C HIS A 75 -11.97 12.16 -10.82
N HIS A 76 -10.86 12.50 -10.14
CA HIS A 76 -9.95 13.55 -10.58
C HIS A 76 -9.08 13.16 -11.78
N LEU A 77 -8.63 11.91 -11.85
CA LEU A 77 -7.87 11.40 -12.98
C LEU A 77 -8.67 11.46 -14.28
N LEU A 78 -9.98 11.17 -14.27
CA LEU A 78 -10.82 11.24 -15.47
C LEU A 78 -10.92 12.66 -16.03
N LEU A 79 -11.06 13.66 -15.16
CA LEU A 79 -11.11 15.07 -15.57
C LEU A 79 -9.75 15.56 -16.08
N MET A 80 -8.66 15.19 -15.40
CA MET A 80 -7.31 15.51 -15.84
C MET A 80 -6.94 14.81 -17.14
N GLN A 81 -7.33 13.55 -17.32
CA GLN A 81 -7.12 12.77 -18.54
C GLN A 81 -7.85 13.42 -19.72
N ARG A 82 -9.12 13.81 -19.56
CA ARG A 82 -9.88 14.45 -20.64
C ARG A 82 -9.23 15.75 -21.10
N ARG A 83 -8.69 16.55 -20.17
CA ARG A 83 -7.93 17.76 -20.49
C ARG A 83 -6.56 17.45 -21.10
N ALA A 84 -5.83 16.49 -20.54
CA ALA A 84 -4.52 16.07 -21.07
C ALA A 84 -4.64 15.56 -22.51
N VAL A 85 -5.66 14.75 -22.82
CA VAL A 85 -5.95 14.28 -24.18
C VAL A 85 -6.31 15.45 -25.10
N TYR A 86 -7.12 16.40 -24.65
CA TYR A 86 -7.42 17.60 -25.43
C TYR A 86 -6.15 18.40 -25.79
N TYR A 87 -5.24 18.57 -24.83
CA TYR A 87 -3.98 19.27 -25.08
C TYR A 87 -2.95 18.47 -25.88
N LEU A 88 -2.92 17.13 -25.74
CA LEU A 88 -1.99 16.28 -26.50
C LEU A 88 -2.44 16.04 -27.94
N TRP A 89 -3.73 15.82 -28.15
CA TRP A 89 -4.28 15.38 -29.44
C TRP A 89 -4.98 16.49 -30.22
N GLY A 90 -5.25 17.66 -29.61
CA GLY A 90 -5.72 18.87 -30.30
C GLY A 90 -7.11 18.78 -30.93
N GLN A 91 -7.84 17.69 -30.72
CA GLN A 91 -9.18 17.44 -31.24
C GLN A 91 -9.98 16.80 -30.10
N GLU A 92 -11.26 17.16 -29.93
CA GLU A 92 -12.14 16.55 -28.91
C GLU A 92 -11.93 15.03 -28.94
N GLY A 93 -11.42 14.47 -27.84
CA GLY A 93 -11.00 13.08 -27.78
C GLY A 93 -12.14 12.19 -28.23
N ASP A 94 -12.04 11.71 -29.47
CA ASP A 94 -13.09 10.96 -30.13
C ASP A 94 -13.28 9.69 -29.33
N GLU A 95 -14.36 9.67 -28.55
CA GLU A 95 -14.75 8.58 -27.67
C GLU A 95 -14.75 7.25 -28.46
N ARG A 96 -15.04 7.35 -29.76
CA ARG A 96 -15.01 6.27 -30.74
C ARG A 96 -13.65 5.61 -30.88
N LEU A 97 -12.54 6.36 -30.86
CA LEU A 97 -11.18 5.80 -30.97
C LEU A 97 -10.80 5.02 -29.70
N LEU A 98 -11.22 5.49 -28.52
CA LEU A 98 -11.01 4.76 -27.26
C LEU A 98 -11.85 3.48 -27.22
N TRP A 99 -13.13 3.53 -27.61
CA TRP A 99 -13.98 2.34 -27.70
C TRP A 99 -13.53 1.37 -28.80
N GLN A 100 -12.93 1.87 -29.88
CA GLN A 100 -12.34 1.06 -30.94
C GLN A 100 -11.04 0.36 -30.48
N TRP A 101 -10.19 1.04 -29.71
CA TRP A 101 -8.98 0.44 -29.14
C TRP A 101 -9.28 -0.57 -28.02
N LEU A 102 -10.31 -0.31 -27.20
CA LEU A 102 -10.81 -1.25 -26.18
C LEU A 102 -11.58 -2.47 -26.76
N GLY A 103 -11.78 -2.53 -28.08
CA GLY A 103 -12.35 -3.70 -28.76
C GLY A 103 -13.84 -3.98 -28.48
N LEU A 104 -14.54 -3.11 -27.75
CA LEU A 104 -15.96 -3.32 -27.39
C LEU A 104 -16.96 -2.88 -28.47
N GLY A 105 -16.53 -2.12 -29.49
CA GLY A 105 -17.44 -1.54 -30.50
C GLY A 105 -17.67 -2.36 -31.78
N ALA A 106 -16.87 -3.40 -32.05
CA ALA A 106 -16.87 -4.06 -33.36
C ALA A 106 -17.94 -5.16 -33.52
N GLY A 107 -18.58 -5.63 -32.43
CA GLY A 107 -19.53 -6.74 -32.49
C GLY A 107 -20.97 -6.34 -32.82
N ALA A 108 -21.41 -5.12 -32.49
CA ALA A 108 -22.84 -4.76 -32.55
C ALA A 108 -23.34 -4.38 -33.95
N GLY A 109 -22.45 -4.01 -34.88
CA GLY A 109 -22.82 -3.57 -36.24
C GLY A 109 -22.70 -4.63 -37.34
N ALA A 110 -22.06 -5.77 -37.04
CA ALA A 110 -21.85 -6.84 -38.02
C ALA A 110 -23.07 -7.77 -38.16
N GLU A 111 -23.85 -7.95 -37.09
CA GLU A 111 -25.05 -8.82 -37.09
C GLU A 111 -26.20 -8.23 -37.93
N SER A 112 -26.35 -6.90 -37.97
CA SER A 112 -27.46 -6.24 -38.68
C SER A 112 -27.31 -6.25 -40.21
N ASN A 113 -26.07 -6.30 -40.71
CA ASN A 113 -25.81 -6.32 -42.16
C ASN A 113 -25.92 -7.72 -42.79
N GLY A 114 -25.91 -8.80 -41.98
CA GLY A 114 -26.10 -10.16 -42.48
C GLY A 114 -27.56 -10.47 -42.82
N LEU A 115 -28.50 -9.94 -42.04
CA LEU A 115 -29.93 -10.21 -42.20
C LEU A 115 -30.60 -9.45 -43.36
N GLN A 116 -30.01 -8.35 -43.84
CA GLN A 116 -30.55 -7.60 -44.98
C GLN A 116 -30.18 -8.17 -46.35
N LYS A 117 -29.23 -9.12 -46.43
CA LYS A 117 -28.82 -9.72 -47.72
C LYS A 117 -29.60 -10.97 -48.10
N GLU A 118 -30.50 -11.45 -47.24
CA GLU A 118 -31.27 -12.69 -47.48
C GLU A 118 -32.79 -12.47 -47.67
N LEU A 119 -33.22 -11.22 -47.93
CA LEU A 119 -34.57 -10.85 -48.35
C LEU A 119 -34.52 -10.10 -49.69
#